data_AF-A0A848AU73-F1
#
_entry.id   AF-A0A848AU73-F1
#
_cell.length_a   1.000
_cell.length_b   1.000
_cell.length_c   1.000
_cell.angle_alpha   90.00
_cell.angle_beta   90.00
_cell.angle_gamma   90.00
#
_symmetry.space_group_name_H-M   'P 1'
#
loop_
_entity.id
_entity.type
_entity.pdbx_description
1 polymer ?
#
loop_
_entity_poly.entity_id
_entity_poly.type
_entity_poly.pdbx_seq_one_letter_code
_entity_poly.pdbx_strand_id
1 'polypeptide(L)'
;MEVAKQFIDKPTIGPDDFCNLNQYQAREIFNACPATPNQIEYFLAMSDNHPLKPAHPERMTYLEARELRDKISMRGKTIDPEGPIIANQIAAIRDEMERNPSLELPGPVEKMTYGEAREFLDNLSPSEGQMKKLGYLIRENNVSDLIPSFIRESLKRGQVSKMIDLLVQKDRHGNIDTPALEKLVAQVDPPATPEQLETVRAYQENGSKIKLPKNPTYRQVEHLLNQEYEKQTIDQAQIDILKGWVAKGTVEAKYLKAPEKLTQAEYAQLHLKHLENSRAMNAGTPAAPSMAKAPEMPGMSR
;
A
#
# COMPACT_ATOMS: atom_id res chain seq x y z
N MET A 1 24.51 -23.28 -3.46
CA MET A 1 24.47 -22.75 -4.84
C MET A 1 25.56 -23.33 -5.75
N GLU A 2 26.69 -23.82 -5.25
CA GLU A 2 27.79 -24.32 -6.10
C GLU A 2 27.47 -25.60 -6.87
N VAL A 3 26.66 -26.52 -6.32
CA VAL A 3 26.34 -27.80 -6.98
C VAL A 3 25.46 -27.61 -8.23
N ALA A 4 24.50 -26.67 -8.23
CA ALA A 4 23.63 -26.45 -9.39
C ALA A 4 24.37 -25.82 -10.58
N LYS A 5 25.34 -24.93 -10.31
CA LYS A 5 26.18 -24.33 -11.37
C LYS A 5 26.96 -25.38 -12.17
N GLN A 6 27.41 -26.45 -11.51
CA GLN A 6 28.18 -27.53 -12.16
C GLN A 6 27.37 -28.33 -13.19
N PHE A 7 26.04 -28.28 -13.13
CA PHE A 7 25.16 -28.97 -14.08
C PHE A 7 24.62 -28.05 -15.18
N ILE A 8 24.63 -26.72 -14.96
CA ILE A 8 24.17 -25.72 -15.92
C ILE A 8 25.14 -25.62 -17.12
N ASP A 9 26.44 -25.79 -16.88
CA ASP A 9 27.48 -25.73 -17.92
C ASP A 9 27.71 -27.09 -18.63
N LYS A 10 27.02 -28.17 -18.20
CA LYS A 10 27.14 -29.49 -18.84
C LYS A 10 26.19 -29.56 -20.05
N PRO A 11 26.69 -29.92 -21.26
CA PRO A 11 25.85 -30.04 -22.45
C PRO A 11 24.83 -31.20 -22.36
N THR A 12 25.08 -32.18 -21.48
CA THR A 12 24.17 -33.30 -21.21
C THR A 12 24.31 -33.75 -19.76
N ILE A 13 23.18 -33.88 -19.05
CA ILE A 13 23.10 -34.44 -17.70
C ILE A 13 22.76 -35.92 -17.83
N GLY A 14 23.62 -36.80 -17.31
CA GLY A 14 23.42 -38.25 -17.38
C GLY A 14 22.40 -38.76 -16.34
N PRO A 15 21.90 -40.01 -16.48
CA PRO A 15 20.97 -40.62 -15.53
C PRO A 15 21.49 -40.65 -14.09
N ASP A 16 22.79 -40.91 -13.90
CA ASP A 16 23.44 -40.98 -12.58
C ASP A 16 23.60 -39.61 -11.90
N ASP A 17 23.70 -38.55 -12.70
CA ASP A 17 23.72 -37.16 -12.22
C ASP A 17 22.32 -36.73 -11.73
N PHE A 18 21.26 -37.23 -12.37
CA PHE A 18 19.86 -36.89 -12.05
C PHE A 18 19.39 -37.50 -10.72
N CYS A 19 19.85 -38.70 -10.38
CA CYS A 19 19.52 -39.39 -9.13
C CYS A 19 20.03 -38.67 -7.86
N ASN A 20 21.00 -37.76 -8.01
CA ASN A 20 21.62 -37.02 -6.90
C ASN A 20 21.08 -35.59 -6.75
N LEU A 21 20.14 -35.16 -7.60
CA LEU A 21 19.54 -33.84 -7.53
C LEU A 21 18.36 -33.83 -6.56
N ASN A 22 18.31 -32.85 -5.66
CA ASN A 22 17.08 -32.57 -4.94
C ASN A 22 16.06 -31.86 -5.85
N GLN A 23 14.79 -31.87 -5.46
CA GLN A 23 13.69 -31.32 -6.25
C GLN A 23 13.88 -29.84 -6.63
N TYR A 24 14.53 -29.06 -5.77
CA TYR A 24 14.83 -27.65 -6.05
C TYR A 24 15.90 -27.52 -7.14
N GLN A 25 16.99 -28.28 -7.05
CA GLN A 25 18.06 -28.27 -8.04
C GLN A 25 17.58 -28.77 -9.41
N ALA A 26 16.77 -29.84 -9.43
CA ALA A 26 16.16 -30.34 -10.66
C ALA A 26 15.24 -29.30 -11.31
N ARG A 27 14.48 -28.55 -10.50
CA ARG A 27 13.60 -27.47 -10.98
C ARG A 27 14.38 -26.28 -11.53
N GLU A 28 15.46 -25.86 -10.88
CA GLU A 28 16.30 -24.76 -11.36
C GLU A 28 16.98 -25.10 -12.69
N ILE A 29 17.46 -26.35 -12.83
CA ILE A 29 18.01 -26.85 -14.10
C ILE A 29 16.92 -26.86 -15.17
N PHE A 30 15.74 -27.39 -14.87
CA PHE A 30 14.62 -27.43 -15.82
C PHE A 30 14.14 -26.03 -16.24
N ASN A 31 14.13 -25.08 -15.31
CA ASN A 31 13.80 -23.68 -15.59
C ASN A 31 14.80 -23.01 -16.53
N ALA A 32 16.09 -23.36 -16.41
CA ALA A 32 17.19 -22.84 -17.23
C ALA A 32 17.31 -23.53 -18.59
N CYS A 33 16.68 -24.69 -18.80
CA CYS A 33 16.64 -25.35 -20.10
C CYS A 33 16.00 -24.44 -21.17
N PRO A 34 16.32 -24.66 -22.46
CA PRO A 34 15.64 -23.98 -23.56
C PRO A 34 14.12 -24.20 -23.53
N ALA A 35 13.37 -23.22 -24.03
CA ALA A 35 11.93 -23.35 -24.20
C ALA A 35 11.56 -24.59 -25.03
N THR A 36 10.45 -25.24 -24.68
CA THR A 36 9.99 -26.41 -25.43
C THR A 36 9.53 -26.02 -26.84
N PRO A 37 9.59 -26.93 -27.83
CA PRO A 37 9.08 -26.67 -29.18
C PRO A 37 7.65 -26.12 -29.17
N ASN A 38 6.76 -26.67 -28.33
CA ASN A 38 5.39 -26.20 -28.20
C ASN A 38 5.27 -24.75 -27.69
N GLN A 39 6.18 -24.32 -26.79
CA GLN A 39 6.20 -22.92 -26.32
C GLN A 39 6.72 -21.99 -27.41
N ILE A 40 7.74 -22.41 -28.17
CA ILE A 40 8.29 -21.64 -29.29
C ILE A 40 7.25 -21.48 -30.40
N GLU A 41 6.60 -22.58 -30.80
CA GLU A 41 5.53 -22.58 -31.81
C GLU A 41 4.36 -21.67 -31.41
N TYR A 42 3.96 -21.69 -30.13
CA TYR A 42 2.94 -20.79 -29.60
C TYR A 42 3.27 -19.32 -29.87
N PHE A 43 4.52 -18.89 -29.62
CA PHE A 43 4.95 -17.50 -29.85
C PHE A 43 5.13 -17.17 -31.32
N LEU A 44 5.65 -18.10 -32.12
CA LEU A 44 5.80 -17.90 -33.57
C LEU A 44 4.44 -17.73 -34.26
N ALA A 45 3.42 -18.46 -33.81
CA ALA A 45 2.05 -18.37 -34.30
C ALA A 45 1.30 -17.10 -33.88
N MET A 46 1.86 -16.28 -32.99
CA MET A 46 1.24 -15.01 -32.60
C MET A 46 1.32 -13.99 -33.74
N SER A 47 0.33 -13.08 -33.81
CA SER A 47 0.40 -11.93 -34.70
C SER A 47 1.70 -11.14 -34.49
N ASP A 48 2.38 -10.77 -35.56
CA ASP A 48 3.63 -10.01 -35.51
C ASP A 48 3.50 -8.66 -34.79
N ASN A 49 2.29 -8.11 -34.74
CA ASN A 49 1.99 -6.86 -34.06
C ASN A 49 1.64 -7.06 -32.57
N HIS A 50 1.69 -8.28 -32.05
CA HIS A 50 1.33 -8.53 -30.66
C HIS A 50 2.40 -7.93 -29.71
N PRO A 51 2.03 -7.05 -28.77
CA PRO A 51 2.98 -6.23 -28.00
C PRO A 51 3.89 -7.02 -27.06
N LEU A 52 3.60 -8.31 -26.85
CA LEU A 52 4.38 -9.24 -26.04
C LEU A 52 4.94 -10.43 -26.84
N LYS A 53 4.84 -10.41 -28.18
CA LYS A 53 5.50 -11.44 -28.99
C LYS A 53 7.01 -11.26 -28.84
N PRO A 54 7.74 -12.27 -28.37
CA PRO A 54 9.20 -12.18 -28.28
C PRO A 54 9.79 -12.18 -29.69
N ALA A 55 10.79 -11.33 -29.93
CA ALA A 55 11.48 -11.23 -31.23
C ALA A 55 12.24 -12.53 -31.59
N HIS A 56 12.70 -13.25 -30.56
CA HIS A 56 13.47 -14.49 -30.67
C HIS A 56 12.96 -15.53 -29.67
N PRO A 57 11.78 -16.15 -29.90
CA PRO A 57 11.22 -17.15 -28.99
C PRO A 57 12.16 -18.36 -28.79
N GLU A 58 12.97 -18.68 -29.79
CA GLU A 58 13.95 -19.78 -29.79
C GLU A 58 15.11 -19.57 -28.80
N ARG A 59 15.33 -18.33 -28.34
CA ARG A 59 16.39 -17.99 -27.38
C ARG A 59 15.90 -17.95 -25.94
N MET A 60 14.61 -18.15 -25.71
CA MET A 60 14.03 -18.11 -24.38
C MET A 60 14.33 -19.40 -23.62
N THR A 61 14.49 -19.27 -22.31
CA THR A 61 14.45 -20.40 -21.39
C THR A 61 13.02 -20.89 -21.19
N TYR A 62 12.87 -22.11 -20.67
CA TYR A 62 11.59 -22.72 -20.34
C TYR A 62 10.78 -21.85 -19.36
N LEU A 63 11.45 -21.28 -18.35
CA LEU A 63 10.82 -20.42 -17.36
C LEU A 63 10.30 -19.13 -18.00
N GLU A 64 11.14 -18.42 -18.75
CA GLU A 64 10.74 -17.17 -19.42
C GLU A 64 9.58 -17.40 -20.38
N ALA A 65 9.63 -18.49 -21.15
CA ALA A 65 8.57 -18.85 -22.09
C ALA A 65 7.26 -19.21 -21.37
N ARG A 66 7.34 -19.89 -20.22
CA ARG A 66 6.16 -20.21 -19.40
C ARG A 66 5.55 -18.94 -18.80
N GLU A 67 6.36 -18.08 -18.18
CA GLU A 67 5.87 -16.86 -17.54
C GLU A 67 5.29 -15.87 -18.56
N LEU A 68 5.92 -15.73 -19.73
CA LEU A 68 5.41 -14.87 -20.80
C LEU A 68 4.10 -15.42 -21.37
N ARG A 69 4.00 -16.75 -21.58
CA ARG A 69 2.77 -17.40 -22.01
C ARG A 69 1.65 -17.23 -20.99
N ASP A 70 1.94 -17.40 -19.70
CA ASP A 70 0.97 -17.19 -18.62
C ASP A 70 0.47 -15.73 -18.63
N LYS A 71 1.40 -14.77 -18.78
CA LYS A 71 1.09 -13.35 -18.91
C LYS A 71 0.20 -13.05 -20.13
N ILE A 72 0.47 -13.65 -21.28
CA ILE A 72 -0.32 -13.48 -22.51
C ILE A 72 -1.70 -14.15 -22.39
N SER A 73 -1.75 -15.37 -21.88
CA SER A 73 -2.98 -16.14 -21.64
C SER A 73 -3.93 -15.40 -20.67
N MET A 74 -3.37 -14.67 -19.72
CA MET A 74 -4.11 -13.80 -18.80
C MET A 74 -4.51 -12.45 -19.41
N ARG A 75 -3.80 -11.94 -20.43
CA ARG A 75 -4.02 -10.59 -21.01
C ARG A 75 -5.15 -10.51 -22.06
N GLY A 76 -5.84 -11.61 -22.36
CA GLY A 76 -6.82 -11.65 -23.45
C GLY A 76 -8.14 -12.36 -23.14
N LYS A 77 -8.31 -12.94 -21.95
CA LYS A 77 -9.64 -13.41 -21.54
C LYS A 77 -10.39 -12.23 -20.95
N THR A 78 -11.21 -11.58 -21.76
CA THR A 78 -12.37 -10.86 -21.24
C THR A 78 -13.27 -11.94 -20.65
N ILE A 79 -13.04 -12.28 -19.38
CA ILE A 79 -13.90 -13.21 -18.68
C ILE A 79 -15.20 -12.45 -18.46
N ASP A 80 -16.27 -12.92 -19.08
CA ASP A 80 -17.61 -12.38 -18.89
C ASP A 80 -17.96 -12.53 -17.39
N PRO A 81 -18.14 -11.43 -16.65
CA PRO A 81 -18.54 -11.50 -15.24
C PRO A 81 -19.87 -12.22 -15.04
N GLU A 82 -20.76 -12.16 -16.04
CA GLU A 82 -22.06 -12.83 -16.05
C GLU A 82 -21.97 -14.28 -16.59
N GLY A 83 -20.77 -14.68 -17.03
CA GLY A 83 -20.50 -16.03 -17.48
C GLY A 83 -20.55 -17.06 -16.35
N PRO A 84 -20.60 -18.37 -16.68
CA PRO A 84 -20.66 -19.41 -15.69
C PRO A 84 -19.39 -19.45 -14.82
N ILE A 85 -19.57 -19.78 -13.53
CA ILE A 85 -18.46 -20.07 -12.63
C ILE A 85 -17.53 -21.16 -13.21
N ILE A 86 -16.22 -21.00 -13.01
CA ILE A 86 -15.23 -21.96 -13.49
C ILE A 86 -14.83 -22.96 -12.41
N ALA A 87 -14.39 -24.16 -12.83
CA ALA A 87 -14.00 -25.25 -11.93
C ALA A 87 -13.00 -24.83 -10.83
N ASN A 88 -12.04 -23.96 -11.15
CA ASN A 88 -11.07 -23.45 -10.18
C ASN A 88 -11.71 -22.60 -9.08
N GLN A 89 -12.74 -21.80 -9.39
CA GLN A 89 -13.48 -21.03 -8.39
C GLN A 89 -14.33 -21.95 -7.52
N ILE A 90 -14.99 -22.94 -8.12
CA ILE A 90 -15.75 -23.95 -7.38
C ILE A 90 -14.83 -24.67 -6.38
N ALA A 91 -13.67 -25.15 -6.83
CA ALA A 91 -12.70 -25.81 -5.96
C ALA A 91 -12.22 -24.87 -4.84
N ALA A 92 -11.86 -23.63 -5.15
CA ALA A 92 -11.41 -22.66 -4.15
C ALA A 92 -12.50 -22.32 -3.11
N ILE A 93 -13.76 -22.24 -3.52
CA ILE A 93 -14.89 -22.02 -2.59
C ILE A 93 -15.08 -23.25 -1.70
N ARG A 94 -15.04 -24.46 -2.27
CA ARG A 94 -15.18 -25.71 -1.50
C ARG A 94 -14.06 -25.89 -0.48
N ASP A 95 -12.81 -25.65 -0.88
CA ASP A 95 -11.66 -25.68 0.03
C ASP A 95 -11.85 -24.69 1.19
N GLU A 96 -12.44 -23.51 0.94
CA GLU A 96 -12.70 -22.53 1.98
C GLU A 96 -13.84 -22.98 2.92
N MET A 97 -14.91 -23.57 2.38
CA MET A 97 -16.00 -24.14 3.19
C MET A 97 -15.51 -25.28 4.09
N GLU A 98 -14.59 -26.11 3.62
CA GLU A 98 -13.98 -27.16 4.43
C GLU A 98 -13.15 -26.58 5.58
N ARG A 99 -12.43 -25.48 5.33
CA ARG A 99 -11.62 -24.78 6.35
C ARG A 99 -12.47 -23.98 7.32
N ASN A 100 -13.58 -23.41 6.85
CA ASN A 100 -14.52 -22.63 7.63
C ASN A 100 -15.94 -23.15 7.42
N PRO A 101 -16.37 -24.16 8.20
CA PRO A 101 -17.71 -24.72 8.09
C PRO A 101 -18.84 -23.72 8.40
N SER A 102 -18.53 -22.61 9.08
CA SER A 102 -19.50 -21.53 9.36
C SER A 102 -19.59 -20.47 8.26
N LEU A 103 -18.89 -20.66 7.15
CA LEU A 103 -18.89 -19.73 6.03
C LEU A 103 -20.28 -19.69 5.35
N GLU A 104 -20.93 -18.53 5.41
CA GLU A 104 -22.18 -18.31 4.70
C GLU A 104 -21.91 -18.02 3.21
N LEU A 105 -22.45 -18.87 2.35
CA LEU A 105 -22.42 -18.65 0.91
C LEU A 105 -23.55 -17.69 0.49
N PRO A 106 -23.31 -16.81 -0.50
CA PRO A 106 -24.37 -15.97 -1.06
C PRO A 106 -25.45 -16.76 -1.82
N GLY A 107 -25.15 -18.02 -2.18
CA GLY A 107 -26.08 -18.94 -2.84
C GLY A 107 -25.42 -20.28 -3.15
N PRO A 108 -26.10 -21.17 -3.90
CA PRO A 108 -25.51 -22.42 -4.35
C PRO A 108 -24.30 -22.19 -5.26
N VAL A 109 -23.17 -22.84 -4.96
CA VAL A 109 -21.88 -22.62 -5.67
C VAL A 109 -22.01 -22.85 -7.18
N GLU A 110 -22.73 -23.90 -7.59
CA GLU A 110 -22.91 -24.27 -9.00
C GLU A 110 -23.79 -23.27 -9.79
N LYS A 111 -24.50 -22.37 -9.09
CA LYS A 111 -25.37 -21.37 -9.70
C LYS A 111 -24.77 -19.96 -9.73
N MET A 112 -23.61 -19.77 -9.11
CA MET A 112 -22.94 -18.47 -9.12
C MET A 112 -22.40 -18.14 -10.50
N THR A 113 -22.40 -16.84 -10.85
CA THR A 113 -21.63 -16.35 -12.00
C THR A 113 -20.14 -16.30 -11.66
N TYR A 114 -19.30 -16.16 -12.70
CA TYR A 114 -17.88 -15.94 -12.51
C TYR A 114 -17.60 -14.71 -11.64
N GLY A 115 -18.33 -13.61 -11.89
CA GLY A 115 -18.22 -12.35 -11.16
C GLY A 115 -18.59 -12.50 -9.69
N GLU A 116 -19.74 -13.12 -9.40
CA GLU A 116 -20.19 -13.37 -8.02
C GLU A 116 -19.20 -14.25 -7.24
N ALA A 117 -18.74 -15.34 -7.86
CA ALA A 117 -17.75 -16.22 -7.25
C ALA A 117 -16.42 -15.51 -7.02
N ARG A 118 -16.02 -14.62 -7.94
CA ARG A 118 -14.79 -13.84 -7.80
C ARG A 118 -14.91 -12.83 -6.67
N GLU A 119 -16.01 -12.09 -6.62
CA GLU A 119 -16.27 -11.10 -5.58
C GLU A 119 -16.33 -11.75 -4.20
N PHE A 120 -17.00 -12.91 -4.09
CA PHE A 120 -17.02 -13.69 -2.86
C PHE A 120 -15.60 -14.08 -2.42
N LEU A 121 -14.82 -14.70 -3.30
CA LEU A 121 -13.46 -15.13 -3.01
C LEU A 121 -12.53 -13.95 -2.67
N ASP A 122 -12.67 -12.81 -3.37
CA ASP A 122 -11.89 -11.61 -3.13
C ASP A 122 -12.21 -10.97 -1.76
N ASN A 123 -13.40 -11.21 -1.22
CA ASN A 123 -13.84 -10.71 0.08
C ASN A 123 -13.45 -11.59 1.28
N LEU A 124 -12.95 -12.82 1.04
CA LEU A 124 -12.47 -13.72 2.09
C LEU A 124 -11.20 -13.21 2.77
N SER A 125 -10.87 -13.81 3.91
CA SER A 125 -9.57 -13.63 4.55
C SER A 125 -8.43 -14.08 3.63
N PRO A 126 -7.31 -13.35 3.58
CA PRO A 126 -6.13 -13.78 2.82
C PRO A 126 -5.56 -15.07 3.38
N SER A 127 -5.01 -15.92 2.52
CA SER A 127 -4.27 -17.09 2.98
C SER A 127 -2.93 -16.70 3.64
N GLU A 128 -2.42 -17.56 4.54
CA GLU A 128 -1.12 -17.34 5.19
C GLU A 128 0.01 -17.17 4.17
N GLY A 129 -0.01 -17.94 3.07
CA GLY A 129 0.96 -17.83 1.98
C GLY A 129 0.91 -16.47 1.28
N GLN A 130 -0.29 -15.91 1.07
CA GLN A 130 -0.45 -14.57 0.51
C GLN A 130 0.10 -13.50 1.46
N MET A 131 -0.18 -13.59 2.76
CA MET A 131 0.34 -12.65 3.76
C MET A 131 1.87 -12.72 3.89
N LYS A 132 2.45 -13.93 3.87
CA LYS A 132 3.91 -14.11 3.85
C LYS A 132 4.55 -13.48 2.61
N LYS A 133 3.96 -13.70 1.43
CA LYS A 133 4.44 -13.11 0.17
C LYS A 133 4.36 -11.59 0.18
N LEU A 134 3.22 -11.03 0.63
CA LEU A 134 3.06 -9.59 0.79
C LEU A 134 4.12 -9.01 1.73
N GLY A 135 4.34 -9.62 2.91
CA GLY A 135 5.34 -9.17 3.87
C GLY A 135 6.79 -9.27 3.38
N TYR A 136 7.09 -10.22 2.49
CA TYR A 136 8.38 -10.25 1.79
C TYR A 136 8.51 -9.08 0.82
N LEU A 137 7.53 -8.88 -0.06
CA LEU A 137 7.56 -7.83 -1.09
C LEU A 137 7.58 -6.41 -0.50
N ILE A 138 6.90 -6.18 0.63
CA ILE A 138 6.96 -4.89 1.33
C ILE A 138 8.39 -4.56 1.77
N ARG A 139 9.11 -5.56 2.31
CA ARG A 139 10.50 -5.40 2.76
C ARG A 139 11.45 -5.26 1.58
N GLU A 140 11.26 -6.07 0.53
CA GLU A 140 12.08 -6.03 -0.68
C GLU A 140 12.01 -4.66 -1.36
N ASN A 141 10.82 -4.08 -1.45
CA ASN A 141 10.60 -2.78 -2.12
C ASN A 141 10.71 -1.58 -1.16
N ASN A 142 11.00 -1.79 0.13
CA ASN A 142 11.10 -0.75 1.15
C ASN A 142 9.86 0.17 1.25
N VAL A 143 8.65 -0.41 1.27
CA VAL A 143 7.37 0.31 1.28
C VAL A 143 6.57 0.13 2.56
N SER A 144 7.25 -0.12 3.68
CA SER A 144 6.57 -0.35 4.98
C SER A 144 5.70 0.82 5.41
N ASP A 145 6.12 2.05 5.09
CA ASP A 145 5.37 3.26 5.44
C ASP A 145 4.10 3.44 4.60
N LEU A 146 4.08 2.88 3.38
CA LEU A 146 2.92 2.92 2.49
C LEU A 146 1.86 1.89 2.88
N ILE A 147 2.26 0.77 3.50
CA ILE A 147 1.34 -0.28 3.95
C ILE A 147 1.53 -0.56 5.45
N PRO A 148 0.94 0.28 6.32
CA PRO A 148 1.04 0.12 7.77
C PRO A 148 0.55 -1.25 8.27
N SER A 149 1.01 -1.69 9.44
CA SER A 149 0.59 -2.97 10.08
C SER A 149 -0.93 -3.08 10.25
N PHE A 150 -1.56 -2.04 10.77
CA PHE A 150 -3.01 -2.04 11.00
C PHE A 150 -3.82 -2.18 9.71
N ILE A 151 -3.30 -1.66 8.58
CA ILE A 151 -3.90 -1.91 7.26
C ILE A 151 -3.73 -3.38 6.88
N ARG A 152 -2.51 -3.94 7.01
CA ARG A 152 -2.20 -5.33 6.65
C ARG A 152 -3.11 -6.34 7.34
N GLU A 153 -3.46 -6.10 8.59
CA GLU A 153 -4.33 -6.98 9.39
C GLU A 153 -5.79 -7.00 8.92
N SER A 154 -6.21 -5.96 8.19
CA SER A 154 -7.59 -5.80 7.69
C SER A 154 -7.76 -6.13 6.21
N LEU A 155 -6.68 -6.50 5.52
CA LEU A 155 -6.74 -6.76 4.09
C LEU A 155 -7.59 -7.99 3.78
N LYS A 156 -8.41 -7.87 2.75
CA LYS A 156 -9.13 -9.00 2.15
C LYS A 156 -8.27 -9.69 1.09
N ARG A 157 -8.58 -10.95 0.78
CA ARG A 157 -7.84 -11.79 -0.17
C ARG A 157 -7.61 -11.11 -1.53
N GLY A 158 -8.63 -10.43 -2.06
CA GLY A 158 -8.54 -9.70 -3.33
C GLY A 158 -7.63 -8.47 -3.24
N GLN A 159 -7.67 -7.75 -2.12
CA GLN A 159 -6.79 -6.60 -1.87
C GLN A 159 -5.32 -7.04 -1.77
N VAL A 160 -5.04 -8.11 -1.03
CA VAL A 160 -3.69 -8.68 -0.94
C VAL A 160 -3.17 -9.12 -2.30
N SER A 161 -4.02 -9.76 -3.12
CA SER A 161 -3.63 -10.19 -4.46
C SER A 161 -3.25 -8.99 -5.34
N LYS A 162 -4.08 -7.94 -5.36
CA LYS A 162 -3.79 -6.70 -6.10
C LYS A 162 -2.52 -6.01 -5.60
N MET A 163 -2.30 -5.95 -4.29
CA MET A 163 -1.07 -5.38 -3.71
C MET A 163 0.17 -6.19 -4.12
N ILE A 164 0.10 -7.53 -4.08
CA ILE A 164 1.18 -8.39 -4.56
C ILE A 164 1.47 -8.14 -6.04
N ASP A 165 0.43 -8.04 -6.87
CA ASP A 165 0.60 -7.81 -8.31
C ASP A 165 1.31 -6.47 -8.57
N LEU A 166 0.92 -5.39 -7.88
CA LEU A 166 1.58 -4.09 -7.97
C LEU A 166 3.05 -4.14 -7.51
N LEU A 167 3.34 -4.86 -6.43
CA LEU A 167 4.69 -4.95 -5.87
C LEU A 167 5.64 -5.84 -6.68
N VAL A 168 5.09 -6.78 -7.47
CA VAL A 168 5.87 -7.61 -8.41
C VAL A 168 6.06 -6.89 -9.74
N GLN A 169 5.10 -6.06 -10.15
CA GLN A 169 5.18 -5.29 -11.40
C GLN A 169 6.13 -4.11 -11.26
N LYS A 170 7.38 -4.34 -11.63
CA LYS A 170 8.40 -3.29 -11.76
C LYS A 170 8.42 -2.76 -13.19
N ASP A 171 8.61 -1.45 -13.33
CA ASP A 171 8.87 -0.79 -14.60
C ASP A 171 10.27 -1.17 -15.13
N ARG A 172 10.62 -0.65 -16.31
CA ARG A 172 11.94 -0.86 -16.94
C ARG A 172 13.12 -0.34 -16.12
N HIS A 173 12.87 0.49 -15.10
CA HIS A 173 13.85 1.07 -14.20
C HIS A 173 13.87 0.37 -12.83
N GLY A 174 13.05 -0.68 -12.64
CA GLY A 174 12.97 -1.43 -11.39
C GLY A 174 12.01 -0.82 -10.35
N ASN A 175 11.27 0.22 -10.69
CA ASN A 175 10.35 0.91 -9.77
C ASN A 175 8.96 0.30 -9.83
N ILE A 176 8.30 0.24 -8.68
CA ILE A 176 6.88 -0.13 -8.57
C ILE A 176 5.98 1.10 -8.81
N ASP A 177 4.71 0.85 -9.13
CA ASP A 177 3.68 1.89 -9.24
C ASP A 177 3.20 2.33 -7.84
N THR A 178 3.98 3.21 -7.21
CA THR A 178 3.66 3.78 -5.89
C THR A 178 2.30 4.47 -5.85
N PRO A 179 1.90 5.33 -6.82
CA PRO A 179 0.58 5.95 -6.82
C PRO A 179 -0.57 4.94 -6.86
N ALA A 180 -0.47 3.86 -7.64
CA ALA A 180 -1.49 2.81 -7.66
C ALA A 180 -1.56 2.08 -6.32
N LEU A 181 -0.42 1.84 -5.67
CA LEU A 181 -0.36 1.22 -4.36
C LEU A 181 -1.00 2.09 -3.28
N GLU A 182 -0.66 3.37 -3.22
CA GLU A 182 -1.26 4.35 -2.29
C GLU A 182 -2.77 4.43 -2.47
N LYS A 183 -3.25 4.48 -3.72
CA LYS A 183 -4.68 4.49 -4.02
C LYS A 183 -5.37 3.23 -3.50
N LEU A 184 -4.74 2.06 -3.64
CA LEU A 184 -5.30 0.80 -3.15
C LEU A 184 -5.32 0.75 -1.62
N VAL A 185 -4.25 1.19 -0.95
CA VAL A 185 -4.19 1.33 0.52
C VAL A 185 -5.25 2.31 1.02
N ALA A 186 -5.43 3.43 0.33
CA ALA A 186 -6.45 4.42 0.65
C ALA A 186 -7.88 3.85 0.56
N GLN A 187 -8.12 2.78 -0.19
CA GLN A 187 -9.43 2.11 -0.24
C GLN A 187 -9.65 1.11 0.90
N VAL A 188 -8.60 0.76 1.65
CA VAL A 188 -8.72 -0.10 2.83
C VAL A 188 -9.12 0.77 4.00
N ASP A 189 -10.32 0.52 4.53
CA ASP A 189 -10.81 1.13 5.76
C ASP A 189 -11.03 0.02 6.80
N PRO A 190 -10.06 -0.18 7.72
CA PRO A 190 -10.15 -1.23 8.72
C PRO A 190 -11.35 -1.00 9.66
N PRO A 191 -11.79 -2.02 10.40
CA PRO A 191 -12.66 -1.81 11.55
C PRO A 191 -12.03 -0.84 12.55
N ALA A 192 -12.86 -0.08 13.27
CA ALA A 192 -12.39 0.80 14.33
C ALA A 192 -11.61 0.01 15.40
N THR A 193 -10.50 0.58 15.87
CA THR A 193 -9.69 -0.09 16.90
C THR A 193 -10.41 -0.07 18.26
N PRO A 194 -10.11 -1.02 19.16
CA PRO A 194 -10.64 -1.00 20.52
C PRO A 194 -10.38 0.34 21.25
N GLU A 195 -9.19 0.91 21.07
CA GLU A 195 -8.79 2.21 21.65
C GLU A 195 -9.65 3.37 21.13
N GLN A 196 -9.95 3.39 19.83
CA GLN A 196 -10.86 4.40 19.25
C GLN A 196 -12.26 4.27 19.85
N LEU A 197 -12.76 3.04 19.98
CA LEU A 197 -14.08 2.79 20.57
C LEU A 197 -14.14 3.16 22.06
N GLU A 198 -13.06 2.94 22.81
CA GLU A 198 -12.94 3.37 24.20
C GLU A 198 -12.94 4.89 24.32
N THR A 199 -12.22 5.59 23.44
CA THR A 199 -12.23 7.06 23.38
C THR A 199 -13.62 7.60 23.08
N VAL A 200 -14.36 6.97 22.14
CA VAL A 200 -15.76 7.34 21.87
C VAL A 200 -16.63 7.17 23.11
N ARG A 201 -16.46 6.06 23.85
CA ARG A 201 -17.22 5.83 25.10
C ARG A 201 -16.90 6.89 26.15
N ALA A 202 -15.63 7.24 26.34
CA ALA A 202 -15.23 8.31 27.26
C ALA A 202 -15.89 9.65 26.90
N TYR A 203 -15.98 9.99 25.60
CA TYR A 203 -16.71 11.18 25.18
C TYR A 203 -18.21 11.08 25.43
N GLN A 204 -18.83 9.92 25.20
CA GLN A 204 -20.25 9.71 25.50
C GLN A 204 -20.55 9.82 27.00
N GLU A 205 -19.68 9.27 27.86
CA GLU A 205 -19.78 9.39 29.32
C GLU A 205 -19.65 10.84 29.79
N ASN A 206 -18.82 11.63 29.12
CA ASN A 206 -18.68 13.07 29.34
C ASN A 206 -19.79 13.91 28.70
N GLY A 207 -20.85 13.27 28.19
CA GLY A 207 -22.07 13.93 27.69
C GLY A 207 -22.10 14.21 26.19
N SER A 208 -21.11 13.75 25.42
CA SER A 208 -21.12 13.89 23.96
C SER A 208 -22.17 12.98 23.32
N LYS A 209 -22.82 13.47 22.25
CA LYS A 209 -23.89 12.75 21.52
C LYS A 209 -23.37 12.03 20.27
N ILE A 210 -22.20 11.40 20.36
CA ILE A 210 -21.64 10.59 19.27
C ILE A 210 -22.56 9.39 19.00
N LYS A 211 -22.95 9.17 17.74
CA LYS A 211 -23.65 7.96 17.30
C LYS A 211 -22.72 7.11 16.46
N LEU A 212 -22.43 5.90 16.92
CA LEU A 212 -21.65 4.94 16.16
C LEU A 212 -22.55 4.13 15.20
N PRO A 213 -22.12 3.90 13.95
CA PRO A 213 -22.77 2.93 13.07
C PRO A 213 -22.56 1.50 13.59
N LYS A 214 -23.34 0.54 13.09
CA LYS A 214 -23.34 -0.86 13.55
C LYS A 214 -21.97 -1.55 13.39
N ASN A 215 -21.26 -1.24 12.29
CA ASN A 215 -19.92 -1.74 12.00
C ASN A 215 -19.01 -0.53 11.69
N PRO A 216 -18.49 0.17 12.71
CA PRO A 216 -17.71 1.38 12.51
C PRO A 216 -16.34 1.07 11.95
N THR A 217 -15.91 1.85 10.97
CA THR A 217 -14.55 1.78 10.42
C THR A 217 -13.62 2.76 11.12
N TYR A 218 -12.32 2.50 11.02
CA TYR A 218 -11.26 3.31 11.61
C TYR A 218 -11.41 4.78 11.24
N ARG A 219 -11.55 5.08 9.95
CA ARG A 219 -11.63 6.48 9.49
C ARG A 219 -12.94 7.15 9.87
N GLN A 220 -14.03 6.40 9.91
CA GLN A 220 -15.31 6.92 10.39
C GLN A 220 -15.21 7.34 11.86
N VAL A 221 -14.61 6.49 12.70
CA VAL A 221 -14.45 6.80 14.12
C VAL A 221 -13.43 7.92 14.33
N GLU A 222 -12.30 7.91 13.62
CA GLU A 222 -11.32 8.99 13.66
C GLU A 222 -11.95 10.34 13.31
N HIS A 223 -12.77 10.40 12.25
CA HIS A 223 -13.50 11.61 11.89
C HIS A 223 -14.47 12.06 12.99
N LEU A 224 -15.23 11.14 13.60
CA LEU A 224 -16.13 11.47 14.71
C LEU A 224 -15.37 11.97 15.94
N LEU A 225 -14.24 11.33 16.28
CA LEU A 225 -13.37 11.72 17.39
C LEU A 225 -12.78 13.12 17.15
N ASN A 226 -12.32 13.41 15.93
CA ASN A 226 -11.79 14.73 15.58
C ASN A 226 -12.88 15.82 15.68
N GLN A 227 -14.10 15.56 15.21
CA GLN A 227 -15.21 16.49 15.35
C GLN A 227 -15.56 16.80 16.81
N GLU A 228 -15.40 15.84 17.71
CA GLU A 228 -15.64 16.06 19.13
C GLU A 228 -14.47 16.73 19.83
N TYR A 229 -13.23 16.38 19.44
CA TYR A 229 -12.04 17.06 19.90
C TYR A 229 -12.05 18.54 19.53
N GLU A 230 -12.45 18.87 18.31
CA GLU A 230 -12.58 20.25 17.82
C GLU A 230 -13.50 21.13 18.67
N LYS A 231 -14.48 20.53 19.35
CA LYS A 231 -15.45 21.23 20.23
C LYS A 231 -14.94 21.41 21.66
N GLN A 232 -13.90 20.67 22.06
CA GLN A 232 -13.35 20.79 23.42
C GLN A 232 -12.70 22.15 23.61
N THR A 233 -12.75 22.65 24.84
CA THR A 233 -12.03 23.86 25.21
C THR A 233 -10.53 23.61 25.24
N ILE A 234 -9.75 24.65 24.95
CA ILE A 234 -8.29 24.58 25.06
C ILE A 234 -7.82 24.42 26.52
N ASP A 235 -6.66 23.78 26.69
CA ASP A 235 -6.05 23.59 28.00
C ASP A 235 -5.22 24.82 28.44
N GLN A 236 -4.75 24.81 29.68
CA GLN A 236 -3.98 25.93 30.25
C GLN A 236 -2.66 26.18 29.51
N ALA A 237 -2.00 25.13 28.99
CA ALA A 237 -0.75 25.27 28.25
C ALA A 237 -0.98 25.98 26.91
N GLN A 238 -2.05 25.63 26.20
CA GLN A 238 -2.50 26.30 24.98
C GLN A 238 -2.89 27.76 25.25
N ILE A 239 -3.55 28.04 26.38
CA ILE A 239 -3.84 29.42 26.81
C ILE A 239 -2.54 30.23 26.98
N ASP A 240 -1.50 29.64 27.59
CA ASP A 240 -0.23 30.33 27.79
C ASP A 240 0.54 30.55 26.48
N ILE A 241 0.46 29.61 25.54
CA ILE A 241 0.97 29.79 24.17
C ILE A 241 0.23 30.95 23.48
N LEU A 242 -1.10 31.01 23.58
CA LEU A 242 -1.92 32.07 23.00
C LEU A 242 -1.53 33.46 23.56
N LYS A 243 -1.29 33.57 24.87
CA LYS A 243 -0.77 34.81 25.48
C LYS A 243 0.55 35.24 24.83
N GLY A 244 1.44 34.28 24.55
CA GLY A 244 2.68 34.52 23.83
C GLY A 244 2.47 35.07 22.41
N TRP A 245 1.52 34.53 21.65
CA TRP A 245 1.19 35.03 20.31
C TRP A 245 0.60 36.44 20.31
N VAL A 246 -0.23 36.74 21.31
CA VAL A 246 -0.80 38.08 21.51
C VAL A 246 0.27 39.08 21.92
N ALA A 247 1.18 38.72 22.82
CA ALA A 247 2.30 39.57 23.22
C ALA A 247 3.23 39.90 22.06
N LYS A 248 3.41 38.96 21.11
CA LYS A 248 4.16 39.16 19.86
C LYS A 248 3.41 40.01 18.81
N GLY A 249 2.15 40.40 19.07
CA GLY A 249 1.33 41.16 18.13
C GLY A 249 0.85 40.37 16.91
N THR A 250 1.04 39.05 16.91
CA THR A 250 0.66 38.16 15.78
C THR A 250 -0.79 37.69 15.85
N VAL A 251 -1.43 37.81 17.02
CA VAL A 251 -2.84 37.49 17.28
C VAL A 251 -3.46 38.62 18.10
N GLU A 252 -4.74 38.94 17.87
CA GLU A 252 -5.40 40.07 18.52
C GLU A 252 -5.69 39.81 20.01
N ALA A 253 -5.50 40.83 20.86
CA ALA A 253 -5.71 40.71 22.31
C ALA A 253 -7.15 40.38 22.72
N LYS A 254 -8.15 40.57 21.84
CA LYS A 254 -9.55 40.22 22.11
C LYS A 254 -9.74 38.74 22.45
N TYR A 255 -8.86 37.87 21.94
CA TYR A 255 -8.91 36.42 22.18
C TYR A 255 -8.45 36.03 23.60
N LEU A 256 -7.89 36.96 24.39
CA LEU A 256 -7.55 36.75 25.80
C LEU A 256 -8.68 37.15 26.77
N LYS A 257 -9.85 37.58 26.30
CA LYS A 257 -10.95 38.00 27.18
C LYS A 257 -11.64 36.82 27.89
N ALA A 258 -11.70 35.66 27.24
CA ALA A 258 -12.26 34.42 27.79
C ALA A 258 -11.59 33.21 27.10
N PRO A 259 -10.26 33.06 27.23
CA PRO A 259 -9.50 32.05 26.50
C PRO A 259 -9.90 30.62 26.88
N GLU A 260 -10.41 30.40 28.09
CA GLU A 260 -10.95 29.13 28.56
C GLU A 260 -12.22 28.67 27.82
N LYS A 261 -12.88 29.57 27.08
CA LYS A 261 -14.05 29.24 26.24
C LYS A 261 -13.67 28.95 24.80
N LEU A 262 -12.42 29.19 24.41
CA LEU A 262 -11.96 28.91 23.06
C LEU A 262 -11.91 27.40 22.85
N THR A 263 -12.46 26.99 21.73
CA THR A 263 -12.44 25.59 21.30
C THR A 263 -11.11 25.24 20.61
N GLN A 264 -10.80 23.94 20.53
CA GLN A 264 -9.64 23.45 19.78
C GLN A 264 -9.67 23.88 18.31
N ALA A 265 -10.86 23.91 17.69
CA ALA A 265 -11.04 24.42 16.32
C ALA A 265 -10.66 25.90 16.19
N GLU A 266 -11.13 26.75 17.10
CA GLU A 266 -10.79 28.17 17.10
C GLU A 266 -9.30 28.40 17.36
N TYR A 267 -8.70 27.64 18.28
CA TYR A 267 -7.27 27.71 18.56
C TYR A 267 -6.42 27.31 17.36
N ALA A 268 -6.80 26.26 16.62
CA ALA A 268 -6.12 25.86 15.39
C ALA A 268 -6.15 26.97 14.32
N GLN A 269 -7.27 27.69 14.17
CA GLN A 269 -7.35 28.84 13.28
C GLN A 269 -6.45 30.00 13.73
N LEU A 270 -6.39 30.27 15.04
CA LEU A 270 -5.50 31.30 15.60
C LEU A 270 -4.03 30.94 15.40
N HIS A 271 -3.68 29.65 15.48
CA HIS A 271 -2.33 29.18 15.19
C HIS A 271 -1.93 29.41 13.73
N LEU A 272 -2.82 29.11 12.77
CA LEU A 272 -2.58 29.38 11.36
C LEU A 272 -2.38 30.88 11.11
N LYS A 273 -3.23 31.73 11.72
CA LYS A 273 -3.10 33.19 11.65
C LYS A 273 -1.79 33.68 12.29
N HIS A 274 -1.36 33.09 13.40
CA HIS A 274 -0.06 33.37 14.00
C HIS A 274 1.08 33.09 13.03
N LEU A 275 1.08 31.92 12.38
CA LEU A 275 2.12 31.53 11.42
C LEU A 275 2.16 32.45 10.20
N GLU A 276 1.00 32.82 9.66
CA GLU A 276 0.87 33.76 8.55
C GLU A 276 1.43 35.15 8.92
N ASN A 277 0.98 35.71 10.05
CA ASN A 277 1.41 37.02 10.51
C ASN A 277 2.90 37.04 10.89
N SER A 278 3.40 35.96 11.51
CA SER A 278 4.82 35.85 11.85
C SER A 278 5.70 35.81 10.59
N ARG A 279 5.26 35.12 9.53
CA ARG A 279 5.95 35.14 8.22
C ARG A 279 5.95 36.54 7.61
N ALA A 280 4.81 37.24 7.65
CA ALA A 280 4.70 38.61 7.13
C ALA A 280 5.59 39.60 7.89
N MET A 281 5.65 39.51 9.22
CA MET A 281 6.53 40.33 10.06
C MET A 281 8.02 40.06 9.76
N ASN A 282 8.40 38.79 9.58
CA ASN A 282 9.77 38.44 9.22
C ASN A 282 10.15 38.91 7.81
N ALA A 283 9.22 38.88 6.85
CA ALA A 283 9.43 39.39 5.50
C ALA A 283 9.52 40.94 5.43
N GLY A 284 8.94 41.64 6.40
CA GLY A 284 8.98 43.11 6.51
C GLY A 284 10.19 43.67 7.26
N THR A 285 11.06 42.82 7.82
CA THR A 285 12.31 43.28 8.47
C THR A 285 13.34 43.57 7.39
N PRO A 286 13.84 44.80 7.21
CA PRO A 286 15.00 45.04 6.35
C PRO A 286 16.16 44.20 6.87
N ALA A 287 16.85 43.49 5.97
CA ALA A 287 18.13 42.90 6.30
C ALA A 287 18.99 43.98 6.96
N ALA A 288 19.51 43.70 8.16
CA ALA A 288 20.41 44.61 8.87
C ALA A 288 21.49 45.10 7.88
N PRO A 289 21.78 46.41 7.83
CA PRO A 289 22.73 46.94 6.86
C PRO A 289 24.05 46.19 7.04
N SER A 290 24.51 45.57 5.96
CA SER A 290 25.80 44.91 5.90
C SER A 290 26.83 45.83 6.55
N MET A 291 27.51 45.32 7.58
CA MET A 291 28.56 46.07 8.25
C MET A 291 29.44 46.75 7.21
N ALA A 292 29.56 48.06 7.38
CA ALA A 292 30.38 48.93 6.57
C ALA A 292 31.75 48.29 6.32
N LYS A 293 32.18 48.30 5.06
CA LYS A 293 33.58 48.07 4.68
C LYS A 293 34.46 48.85 5.65
N ALA A 294 35.27 48.14 6.45
CA ALA A 294 36.38 48.75 7.14
C ALA A 294 37.30 49.40 6.08
N PRO A 295 37.78 50.64 6.29
CA PRO A 295 38.67 51.28 5.34
C PRO A 295 40.01 50.55 5.33
N GLU A 296 40.46 50.13 4.15
CA GLU A 296 41.83 49.67 3.92
C GLU A 296 42.78 50.82 4.27
N MET A 297 43.57 50.63 5.34
CA MET A 297 44.66 51.53 5.69
C MET A 297 45.87 51.25 4.79
N PRO A 298 46.60 52.29 4.36
CA PRO A 298 47.78 52.15 3.49
C PRO A 298 49.08 51.92 4.27
N GLY A 299 49.97 51.09 3.71
CA GLY A 299 51.42 51.05 4.00
C GLY A 299 51.84 50.24 5.22
N MET A 300 53.02 49.59 5.27
CA MET A 300 54.21 49.71 4.45
C MET A 300 54.97 48.38 4.41
N SER A 301 55.71 48.19 3.31
CA SER A 301 56.85 47.31 3.22
C SER A 301 57.90 47.56 4.32
N ARG A 302 58.43 46.49 4.89
CA ARG A 302 59.87 46.15 4.85
C ARG A 302 60.06 44.68 5.18
#